data_AF-A0A1A9I5V5-F1
#
_entry.id   AF-A0A1A9I5V5-F1
#
_cell.length_a   1.000
_cell.length_b   1.000
_cell.length_c   1.000
_cell.angle_alpha   90.00
_cell.angle_beta   90.00
_cell.angle_gamma   90.00
#
_symmetry.space_group_name_H-M   'P 1'
#
loop_
_entity.id
_entity.type
_entity.pdbx_description
1 polymer ?
#
loop_
_entity_poly.entity_id
_entity_poly.type
_entity_poly.pdbx_seq_one_letter_code
_entity_poly.pdbx_strand_id
1 'polypeptide(L)'
;MNRYWYILTVALLWTMQVSAKRSLVNPVCGNDLWHAAPEFRIAEARKALAVILLPSAPANTQRFAAAELARYLQQISGASFLIVQGSTRQPAISLQIEKTLAEESYTIRVSKQVLALTAGSGRALLYAVYDLLHRLGCEWLAPQFSFYQGQSEYIPSIATVRYTSGAVTEHPRMAIRKLDVEEGRSHNSENLQQLIDWMPKVRLNVLMVPLNYQGAGRVQWDHWRNALIPELKKRGILLEVGGHGYQNFINPHMEQGTLFHRHPDWFGKNKNGQWDSTRNLVFNTANPPAVRYFINHIIAYLRAHPEIDIFDCWPPDVAKWAESDDMKMLGSPLDRQAALLNQVDSALRAYRLSTRLEMIAYGQVLLPPQEVTLNKQILVDICPINQSFEQPIYDTAHANNAAYAAAIRAWRNRFKGNIGLYSYYRKYAWRSRPVIFPHFIQKELQWYAGLPLQGISTYAEPGDWYTYELNHYTLAALAWDPSVPVDALIKKYCKIRYGSQAAAALTVYSDLERILPRYSGIPYTTLKAPQEIRRAQAVLAKQYEFITGMAKRMQEKRIAENLHRLGLMLRYADLDLRIRRLQHTGNVPDQEIKMLTGFLEAHAHEGVFIVRKDNFKTFLSQYRSP
;
A
#
# COMPACT_ATOMS: atom_id res chain seq x y z
N MET A 1 -3.92 -72.13 -16.85
CA MET A 1 -3.99 -72.67 -15.47
C MET A 1 -2.54 -72.95 -15.06
N ASN A 2 -2.01 -72.55 -13.89
CA ASN A 2 -2.60 -71.90 -12.72
C ASN A 2 -1.74 -70.73 -12.20
N ARG A 3 -2.31 -69.93 -11.28
CA ARG A 3 -1.80 -68.61 -10.88
C ARG A 3 -0.97 -68.63 -9.58
N TYR A 4 0.19 -67.96 -9.67
CA TYR A 4 0.75 -66.94 -8.76
C TYR A 4 0.88 -67.17 -7.24
N TRP A 5 2.14 -67.29 -6.80
CA TRP A 5 2.89 -66.24 -6.08
C TRP A 5 4.25 -66.05 -6.83
N TYR A 6 5.26 -65.22 -6.51
CA TYR A 6 5.58 -64.22 -5.45
C TYR A 6 6.66 -63.24 -6.01
N ILE A 7 6.96 -62.16 -5.29
CA ILE A 7 8.24 -61.38 -5.24
C ILE A 7 8.43 -60.16 -6.19
N LEU A 8 9.11 -59.16 -5.58
CA LEU A 8 9.55 -57.83 -6.02
C LEU A 8 10.36 -57.82 -7.35
N THR A 9 10.54 -56.71 -8.09
CA THR A 9 11.43 -55.58 -7.71
C THR A 9 11.25 -54.34 -8.61
N VAL A 10 11.73 -53.19 -8.12
CA VAL A 10 11.75 -51.82 -8.67
C VAL A 10 12.49 -51.70 -10.01
N ALA A 11 11.92 -51.00 -11.01
CA ALA A 11 12.47 -49.76 -11.60
C ALA A 11 11.94 -49.38 -13.02
N LEU A 12 11.75 -48.07 -13.21
CA LEU A 12 11.94 -47.26 -14.43
C LEU A 12 11.03 -47.41 -15.67
N LEU A 13 10.60 -46.22 -16.13
CA LEU A 13 10.22 -45.84 -17.50
C LEU A 13 9.03 -46.55 -18.14
N TRP A 14 7.86 -45.89 -18.11
CA TRP A 14 7.00 -45.78 -19.30
C TRP A 14 6.21 -44.47 -19.28
N THR A 15 6.40 -43.65 -20.30
CA THR A 15 5.70 -42.37 -20.51
C THR A 15 4.34 -42.61 -21.16
N MET A 16 3.25 -42.38 -20.43
CA MET A 16 1.90 -42.44 -21.01
C MET A 16 1.44 -41.10 -21.59
N GLN A 17 0.82 -41.21 -22.75
CA GLN A 17 0.34 -40.09 -23.57
C GLN A 17 -0.80 -39.32 -22.89
N VAL A 18 -0.77 -37.98 -22.98
CA VAL A 18 -1.97 -37.15 -22.88
C VAL A 18 -2.20 -36.49 -24.24
N SER A 19 -3.42 -36.66 -24.76
CA SER A 19 -3.81 -36.19 -26.09
C SER A 19 -3.84 -34.67 -26.17
N ALA A 20 -3.01 -34.09 -27.06
CA ALA A 20 -3.13 -32.71 -27.49
C ALA A 20 -3.61 -32.67 -28.94
N LYS A 21 -4.86 -32.27 -29.18
CA LYS A 21 -5.39 -32.01 -30.52
C LYS A 21 -4.66 -30.82 -31.16
N ARG A 22 -3.65 -31.09 -31.99
CA ARG A 22 -3.14 -30.12 -32.97
C ARG A 22 -4.02 -30.16 -34.21
N SER A 23 -4.79 -29.09 -34.45
CA SER A 23 -5.37 -28.84 -35.76
C SER A 23 -4.26 -28.42 -36.72
N LEU A 24 -4.03 -29.22 -37.76
CA LEU A 24 -3.18 -28.86 -38.89
C LEU A 24 -3.84 -27.71 -39.67
N VAL A 25 -3.10 -26.64 -39.93
CA VAL A 25 -3.46 -25.60 -40.90
C VAL A 25 -2.31 -25.52 -41.90
N ASN A 26 -2.62 -25.70 -43.18
CA ASN A 26 -1.64 -25.63 -44.26
C ASN A 26 -1.12 -24.19 -44.44
N PRO A 27 0.14 -24.01 -44.86
CA PRO A 27 0.67 -22.70 -45.19
C PRO A 27 0.07 -22.22 -46.52
N VAL A 28 -0.82 -21.24 -46.47
CA VAL A 28 -1.17 -20.44 -47.65
C VAL A 28 -0.16 -19.31 -47.75
N CYS A 29 0.64 -19.29 -48.82
CA CYS A 29 1.43 -18.11 -49.17
C CYS A 29 0.51 -16.96 -49.56
N GLY A 30 0.13 -16.14 -48.58
CA GLY A 30 -0.49 -14.84 -48.78
C GLY A 30 0.50 -13.72 -48.50
N ASN A 31 0.45 -12.64 -49.28
CA ASN A 31 1.19 -11.41 -48.97
C ASN A 31 0.56 -10.73 -47.74
N ASP A 32 0.97 -11.15 -46.54
CA ASP A 32 0.72 -10.38 -45.32
C ASP A 32 1.57 -9.11 -45.38
N LEU A 33 0.98 -8.08 -45.99
CA LEU A 33 1.36 -6.69 -45.79
C LEU A 33 1.30 -6.43 -44.29
N TRP A 34 2.48 -6.36 -43.65
CA TRP A 34 2.64 -5.98 -42.25
C TRP A 34 2.02 -4.58 -42.05
N HIS A 35 0.74 -4.54 -41.69
CA HIS A 35 0.05 -3.31 -41.34
C HIS A 35 0.71 -2.76 -40.08
N ALA A 36 1.62 -1.80 -40.27
CA ALA A 36 2.23 -1.06 -39.18
C ALA A 36 1.12 -0.57 -38.22
N ALA A 37 1.33 -0.78 -36.92
CA ALA A 37 0.35 -0.42 -35.90
C ALA A 37 -0.09 1.05 -36.08
N PRO A 38 -1.39 1.37 -36.00
CA PRO A 38 -1.87 2.70 -36.33
C PRO A 38 -1.17 3.77 -35.48
N GLU A 39 -0.40 4.63 -36.14
CA GLU A 39 0.27 5.77 -35.51
C GLU A 39 -0.73 6.93 -35.33
N PHE A 40 -0.69 7.56 -34.16
CA PHE A 40 -1.40 8.82 -33.91
C PHE A 40 -0.42 9.95 -33.55
N ARG A 41 -0.42 11.02 -34.35
CA ARG A 41 0.45 12.19 -34.18
C ARG A 41 -0.22 13.18 -33.20
N ILE A 42 0.43 13.43 -32.07
CA ILE A 42 -0.10 14.29 -30.99
C ILE A 42 0.42 15.73 -31.14
N ALA A 43 1.73 15.89 -31.36
CA ALA A 43 2.36 17.20 -31.58
C ALA A 43 3.65 17.08 -32.40
N GLU A 44 4.03 18.16 -33.06
CA GLU A 44 5.27 18.27 -33.82
C GLU A 44 5.75 19.74 -33.86
N ALA A 45 7.05 19.97 -33.66
CA ALA A 45 7.66 21.30 -33.68
C ALA A 45 6.92 22.34 -32.82
N ARG A 46 6.56 21.96 -31.59
CA ARG A 46 5.77 22.75 -30.61
C ARG A 46 4.36 23.14 -31.07
N LYS A 47 3.80 22.49 -32.10
CA LYS A 47 2.40 22.64 -32.52
C LYS A 47 1.61 21.38 -32.15
N ALA A 48 0.44 21.57 -31.54
CA ALA A 48 -0.49 20.47 -31.30
C ALA A 48 -1.12 20.05 -32.64
N LEU A 49 -1.16 18.75 -32.89
CA LEU A 49 -1.77 18.14 -34.08
C LEU A 49 -3.12 17.49 -33.75
N ALA A 50 -3.48 17.42 -32.47
CA ALA A 50 -4.74 16.90 -31.97
C ALA A 50 -5.31 17.79 -30.86
N VAL A 51 -6.64 17.77 -30.71
CA VAL A 51 -7.37 18.36 -29.58
C VAL A 51 -7.69 17.29 -28.53
N ILE A 52 -7.97 17.71 -27.30
CA ILE A 52 -8.47 16.81 -26.24
C ILE A 52 -10.00 16.93 -26.22
N LEU A 53 -10.69 15.83 -26.51
CA LEU A 53 -12.15 15.80 -26.67
C LEU A 53 -12.83 15.18 -25.44
N LEU A 54 -13.68 15.96 -24.79
CA LEU A 54 -14.61 15.54 -23.73
C LEU A 54 -16.04 15.40 -24.27
N PRO A 55 -16.92 14.62 -23.60
CA PRO A 55 -18.37 14.67 -23.86
C PRO A 55 -18.95 16.06 -23.53
N SER A 56 -20.16 16.35 -24.01
CA SER A 56 -20.82 17.66 -23.83
C SER A 56 -21.12 18.04 -22.38
N ALA A 57 -21.23 17.06 -21.48
CA ALA A 57 -21.45 17.26 -20.05
C ALA A 57 -20.49 16.38 -19.24
N PRO A 58 -19.19 16.73 -19.15
CA PRO A 58 -18.20 15.90 -18.48
C PRO A 58 -18.35 15.99 -16.95
N ALA A 59 -18.01 14.91 -16.24
CA ALA A 59 -17.89 14.92 -14.79
C ALA A 59 -16.61 15.65 -14.33
N ASN A 60 -16.53 16.02 -13.04
CA ASN A 60 -15.39 16.77 -12.49
C ASN A 60 -14.04 16.06 -12.70
N THR A 61 -13.97 14.74 -12.43
CA THR A 61 -12.75 13.94 -12.65
C THR A 61 -12.38 13.85 -14.14
N GLN A 62 -13.34 13.89 -15.07
CA GLN A 62 -13.04 13.92 -16.51
C GLN A 62 -12.45 15.27 -16.93
N ARG A 63 -12.99 16.39 -16.41
CA ARG A 63 -12.41 17.73 -16.59
C ARG A 63 -10.98 17.78 -16.07
N PHE A 64 -10.73 17.22 -14.88
CA PHE A 64 -9.39 17.14 -14.31
C PHE A 64 -8.44 16.27 -15.15
N ALA A 65 -8.88 15.08 -15.59
CA ALA A 65 -8.08 14.20 -16.45
C ALA A 65 -7.71 14.86 -17.79
N ALA A 66 -8.62 15.62 -18.41
CA ALA A 66 -8.30 16.39 -19.61
C ALA A 66 -7.30 17.53 -19.35
N ALA A 67 -7.40 18.21 -18.20
CA ALA A 67 -6.46 19.27 -17.80
C ALA A 67 -5.06 18.71 -17.51
N GLU A 68 -4.96 17.57 -16.81
CA GLU A 68 -3.70 16.86 -16.58
C GLU A 68 -3.07 16.40 -17.89
N LEU A 69 -3.85 15.82 -18.80
CA LEU A 69 -3.36 15.43 -20.13
C LEU A 69 -2.82 16.65 -20.90
N ALA A 70 -3.56 17.76 -20.93
CA ALA A 70 -3.12 19.00 -21.58
C ALA A 70 -1.81 19.53 -20.98
N ARG A 71 -1.71 19.54 -19.65
CA ARG A 71 -0.53 20.02 -18.90
C ARG A 71 0.70 19.16 -19.19
N TYR A 72 0.60 17.84 -19.06
CA TYR A 72 1.76 16.97 -19.34
C TYR A 72 2.13 16.99 -20.83
N LEU A 73 1.17 16.97 -21.76
CA LEU A 73 1.49 17.07 -23.18
C LEU A 73 2.17 18.40 -23.55
N GLN A 74 1.81 19.51 -22.89
CA GLN A 74 2.50 20.79 -23.02
C GLN A 74 3.93 20.71 -22.48
N GLN A 75 4.14 20.10 -21.31
CA GLN A 75 5.48 19.91 -20.74
C GLN A 75 6.36 18.96 -21.60
N ILE A 76 5.75 17.97 -22.26
CA ILE A 76 6.45 17.05 -23.16
C ILE A 76 6.86 17.70 -24.48
N SER A 77 5.96 18.48 -25.10
CA SER A 77 6.11 18.92 -26.50
C SER A 77 6.37 20.42 -26.69
N GLY A 78 6.15 21.23 -25.66
CA GLY A 78 6.06 22.69 -25.76
C GLY A 78 4.80 23.22 -26.46
N ALA A 79 3.88 22.35 -26.91
CA ALA A 79 2.65 22.75 -27.59
C ALA A 79 1.49 23.02 -26.60
N SER A 80 0.60 23.95 -26.95
CA SER A 80 -0.64 24.17 -26.19
C SER A 80 -1.78 23.34 -26.78
N PHE A 81 -2.49 22.60 -25.94
CA PHE A 81 -3.58 21.70 -26.36
C PHE A 81 -4.94 22.27 -25.99
N LEU A 82 -5.84 22.37 -26.98
CA LEU A 82 -7.21 22.80 -26.74
C LEU A 82 -8.05 21.64 -26.20
N ILE A 83 -8.80 21.90 -25.13
CA ILE A 83 -9.83 21.01 -24.61
C ILE A 83 -11.17 21.44 -25.21
N VAL A 84 -11.82 20.54 -25.94
CA VAL A 84 -13.11 20.76 -26.62
C VAL A 84 -14.17 19.79 -26.09
N GLN A 85 -15.45 20.17 -26.19
CA GLN A 85 -16.58 19.38 -25.72
C GLN A 85 -17.53 19.02 -26.87
N GLY A 86 -18.13 17.84 -26.80
CA GLY A 86 -19.13 17.37 -27.77
C GLY A 86 -18.50 16.70 -28.99
N SER A 87 -18.27 17.45 -30.07
CA SER A 87 -17.78 16.92 -31.35
C SER A 87 -16.72 17.81 -31.99
N THR A 88 -15.78 17.21 -32.73
CA THR A 88 -14.74 17.92 -33.49
C THR A 88 -14.50 17.24 -34.84
N ARG A 89 -13.98 18.01 -35.81
CA ARG A 89 -13.46 17.50 -37.10
C ARG A 89 -11.93 17.39 -37.14
N GLN A 90 -11.25 17.87 -36.10
CA GLN A 90 -9.79 17.75 -35.94
C GLN A 90 -9.43 16.37 -35.36
N PRO A 91 -8.19 15.87 -35.57
CA PRO A 91 -7.71 14.70 -34.85
C PRO A 91 -7.87 14.89 -33.34
N ALA A 92 -8.26 13.84 -32.62
CA ALA A 92 -8.67 13.98 -31.23
C ALA A 92 -8.13 12.88 -30.30
N ILE A 93 -7.68 13.28 -29.11
CA ILE A 93 -7.55 12.37 -27.97
C ILE A 93 -8.87 12.42 -27.22
N SER A 94 -9.69 11.37 -27.35
CA SER A 94 -11.08 11.34 -26.83
C SER A 94 -11.14 10.67 -25.47
N LEU A 95 -11.77 11.32 -24.50
CA LEU A 95 -11.85 10.90 -23.09
C LEU A 95 -13.30 10.55 -22.73
N GLN A 96 -13.63 9.26 -22.63
CA GLN A 96 -15.02 8.78 -22.50
C GLN A 96 -15.20 7.83 -21.30
N ILE A 97 -16.36 7.92 -20.64
CA ILE A 97 -16.79 6.92 -19.64
C ILE A 97 -17.74 5.93 -20.32
N GLU A 98 -17.44 4.64 -20.21
CA GLU A 98 -18.17 3.54 -20.82
C GLU A 98 -18.63 2.58 -19.71
N LYS A 99 -19.88 2.71 -19.25
CA LYS A 99 -20.42 1.99 -18.08
C LYS A 99 -20.54 0.46 -18.22
N THR A 100 -20.25 -0.07 -19.40
CA THR A 100 -20.14 -1.51 -19.70
C THR A 100 -18.82 -2.11 -19.22
N LEU A 101 -17.77 -1.28 -19.07
CA LEU A 101 -16.50 -1.68 -18.48
C LEU A 101 -16.62 -1.75 -16.96
N ALA A 102 -15.85 -2.64 -16.33
CA ALA A 102 -15.73 -2.67 -14.87
C ALA A 102 -15.18 -1.34 -14.34
N GLU A 103 -15.53 -0.97 -13.10
CA GLU A 103 -15.31 0.37 -12.53
C GLU A 103 -13.90 0.92 -12.72
N GLU A 104 -12.87 0.08 -12.57
CA GLU A 104 -11.46 0.44 -12.70
C GLU A 104 -10.79 -0.02 -13.99
N SER A 105 -11.53 -0.62 -14.92
CA SER A 105 -11.03 -1.00 -16.24
C SER A 105 -11.01 0.18 -17.21
N TYR A 106 -10.02 0.19 -18.09
CA TYR A 106 -9.94 1.14 -19.20
C TYR A 106 -9.29 0.55 -20.46
N THR A 107 -9.50 1.21 -21.58
CA THR A 107 -8.86 0.88 -22.87
C THR A 107 -8.24 2.13 -23.49
N ILE A 108 -7.13 1.94 -24.20
CA ILE A 108 -6.55 2.95 -25.11
C ILE A 108 -6.62 2.34 -26.51
N ARG A 109 -7.37 2.95 -27.42
CA ARG A 109 -7.53 2.48 -28.81
C ARG A 109 -7.09 3.55 -29.78
N VAL A 110 -6.36 3.17 -30.82
CA VAL A 110 -5.72 4.10 -31.76
C VAL A 110 -6.20 3.89 -33.20
N SER A 111 -6.43 4.99 -33.89
CA SER A 111 -6.74 5.09 -35.32
C SER A 111 -6.06 6.33 -35.90
N LYS A 112 -6.12 6.52 -37.22
CA LYS A 112 -5.49 7.70 -37.88
C LYS A 112 -6.05 9.06 -37.42
N GLN A 113 -7.27 9.10 -36.87
CA GLN A 113 -7.97 10.35 -36.50
C GLN A 113 -8.33 10.44 -35.02
N VAL A 114 -8.36 9.32 -34.29
CA VAL A 114 -8.76 9.29 -32.89
C VAL A 114 -7.85 8.37 -32.08
N LEU A 115 -7.34 8.90 -30.97
CA LEU A 115 -6.78 8.14 -29.85
C LEU A 115 -7.84 8.14 -28.72
N ALA A 116 -8.58 7.06 -28.59
CA ALA A 116 -9.71 6.93 -27.67
C ALA A 116 -9.27 6.30 -26.34
N LEU A 117 -9.53 7.00 -25.24
CA LEU A 117 -9.41 6.53 -23.87
C LEU A 117 -10.83 6.28 -23.35
N THR A 118 -11.23 5.01 -23.21
CA THR A 118 -12.54 4.63 -22.64
C THR A 118 -12.35 3.95 -21.30
N ALA A 119 -13.21 4.22 -20.32
CA ALA A 119 -13.03 3.72 -18.96
C ALA A 119 -14.35 3.54 -18.20
N GLY A 120 -14.41 2.57 -17.26
CA GLY A 120 -15.63 2.29 -16.48
C GLY A 120 -16.05 3.40 -15.52
N SER A 121 -15.11 4.25 -15.10
CA SER A 121 -15.34 5.37 -14.18
C SER A 121 -14.47 6.58 -14.50
N GLY A 122 -14.75 7.72 -13.86
CA GLY A 122 -13.90 8.92 -13.94
C GLY A 122 -12.48 8.69 -13.39
N ARG A 123 -12.34 7.86 -12.34
CA ARG A 123 -11.03 7.48 -11.77
C ARG A 123 -10.23 6.61 -12.74
N ALA A 124 -10.87 5.62 -13.35
CA ALA A 124 -10.25 4.80 -14.39
C ALA A 124 -9.86 5.61 -15.64
N LEU A 125 -10.63 6.65 -15.99
CA LEU A 125 -10.27 7.55 -17.09
C LEU A 125 -9.03 8.39 -16.77
N LEU A 126 -8.86 8.82 -15.51
CA LEU A 126 -7.65 9.46 -15.04
C LEU A 126 -6.45 8.49 -15.07
N TYR A 127 -6.65 7.21 -14.76
CA TYR A 127 -5.62 6.17 -14.93
C TYR A 127 -5.26 5.94 -16.40
N ALA A 128 -6.23 5.96 -17.32
CA ALA A 128 -5.98 5.86 -18.75
C ALA A 128 -5.16 7.06 -19.28
N VAL A 129 -5.39 8.26 -18.75
CA VAL A 129 -4.57 9.45 -19.05
C VAL A 129 -3.14 9.26 -18.55
N TYR A 130 -2.94 8.84 -17.30
CA TYR A 130 -1.60 8.60 -16.78
C TYR A 130 -0.88 7.42 -17.47
N ASP A 131 -1.62 6.39 -17.93
CA ASP A 131 -1.05 5.30 -18.73
C ASP A 131 -0.63 5.75 -20.14
N LEU A 132 -1.42 6.59 -20.80
CA LEU A 132 -1.02 7.23 -22.06
C LEU A 132 0.28 8.04 -21.85
N LEU A 133 0.32 8.87 -20.81
CA LEU A 133 1.49 9.69 -20.49
C LEU A 133 2.71 8.82 -20.12
N HIS A 134 2.52 7.69 -19.43
CA HIS A 134 3.55 6.69 -19.16
C HIS A 134 4.12 6.07 -20.46
N ARG A 135 3.24 5.73 -21.40
CA ARG A 135 3.62 5.23 -22.74
C ARG A 135 4.33 6.28 -23.60
N LEU A 136 4.10 7.57 -23.31
CA LEU A 136 4.87 8.70 -23.88
C LEU A 136 6.17 9.00 -23.10
N GLY A 137 6.43 8.30 -21.99
CA GLY A 137 7.69 8.33 -21.22
C GLY A 137 7.65 9.06 -19.87
N CYS A 138 6.48 9.48 -19.37
CA CYS A 138 6.34 10.08 -18.04
C CYS A 138 6.41 9.05 -16.90
N GLU A 139 7.06 9.40 -15.80
CA GLU A 139 7.30 8.50 -14.67
C GLU A 139 7.15 9.22 -13.33
N TRP A 140 6.47 8.58 -12.37
CA TRP A 140 6.15 9.17 -11.07
C TRP A 140 6.68 8.30 -9.94
N LEU A 141 7.89 8.59 -9.47
CA LEU A 141 8.58 7.77 -8.47
C LEU A 141 8.03 7.98 -7.05
N ALA A 142 7.66 9.22 -6.73
CA ALA A 142 7.22 9.61 -5.39
C ALA A 142 6.22 10.80 -5.42
N PRO A 143 5.55 11.10 -4.29
CA PRO A 143 4.94 12.39 -4.05
C PRO A 143 5.96 13.54 -4.20
N GLN A 144 5.49 14.71 -4.61
CA GLN A 144 6.31 15.94 -4.72
C GLN A 144 6.56 16.58 -3.34
N PHE A 145 7.01 15.79 -2.35
CA PHE A 145 7.41 16.32 -1.05
C PHE A 145 8.59 17.30 -1.18
N SER A 146 8.61 18.33 -0.34
CA SER A 146 9.55 19.45 -0.45
C SER A 146 11.03 19.05 -0.50
N PHE A 147 11.44 17.99 0.21
CA PHE A 147 12.83 17.50 0.21
C PHE A 147 13.29 16.92 -1.15
N TYR A 148 12.37 16.56 -2.05
CA TYR A 148 12.71 16.18 -3.43
C TYR A 148 13.01 17.37 -4.34
N GLN A 149 12.64 18.59 -3.99
CA GLN A 149 12.88 19.80 -4.80
C GLN A 149 12.42 19.64 -6.28
N GLY A 150 11.25 19.03 -6.48
CA GLY A 150 10.66 18.77 -7.80
C GLY A 150 11.17 17.50 -8.53
N GLN A 151 12.10 16.76 -7.93
CA GLN A 151 12.73 15.57 -8.53
C GLN A 151 11.90 14.28 -8.40
N SER A 152 10.63 14.33 -7.97
CA SER A 152 9.83 13.10 -7.73
C SER A 152 9.23 12.48 -9.00
N GLU A 153 9.24 13.20 -10.11
CA GLU A 153 8.76 12.73 -11.41
C GLU A 153 9.77 13.01 -12.54
N TYR A 154 9.64 12.27 -13.63
CA TYR A 154 10.35 12.49 -14.88
C TYR A 154 9.36 12.70 -16.01
N ILE A 155 9.62 13.74 -16.80
CA ILE A 155 8.80 14.13 -17.95
C ILE A 155 9.78 14.31 -19.12
N PRO A 156 9.65 13.54 -20.21
CA PRO A 156 10.54 13.67 -21.36
C PRO A 156 10.22 14.96 -22.10
N SER A 157 11.24 15.63 -22.66
CA SER A 157 11.07 16.79 -23.53
C SER A 157 11.44 16.38 -24.96
N ILE A 158 10.46 16.29 -25.86
CA ILE A 158 10.64 15.78 -27.23
C ILE A 158 9.86 16.64 -28.24
N ALA A 159 10.51 16.96 -29.36
CA ALA A 159 9.96 17.87 -30.36
C ALA A 159 8.76 17.30 -31.16
N THR A 160 8.63 15.97 -31.20
CA THR A 160 7.61 15.25 -31.96
C THR A 160 7.02 14.15 -31.09
N VAL A 161 5.74 14.24 -30.77
CA VAL A 161 5.01 13.31 -29.91
C VAL A 161 4.08 12.46 -30.76
N ARG A 162 4.28 11.14 -30.74
CA ARG A 162 3.55 10.14 -31.52
C ARG A 162 3.21 8.97 -30.60
N TYR A 163 1.97 8.50 -30.66
CA TYR A 163 1.56 7.27 -29.98
C TYR A 163 1.63 6.09 -30.96
N THR A 164 2.41 5.08 -30.59
CA THR A 164 2.69 3.89 -31.43
C THR A 164 2.45 2.57 -30.69
N SER A 165 2.09 2.59 -29.41
CA SER A 165 2.00 1.40 -28.54
C SER A 165 0.80 0.48 -28.81
N GLY A 166 0.07 0.68 -29.92
CA GLY A 166 -1.09 -0.13 -30.29
C GLY A 166 -2.29 0.03 -29.36
N ALA A 167 -3.25 -0.89 -29.48
CA ALA A 167 -4.41 -0.94 -28.60
C ALA A 167 -4.08 -1.62 -27.26
N VAL A 168 -4.67 -1.13 -26.18
CA VAL A 168 -4.39 -1.49 -24.79
C VAL A 168 -5.72 -1.73 -24.07
N THR A 169 -5.78 -2.70 -23.16
CA THR A 169 -6.90 -2.92 -22.25
C THR A 169 -6.34 -3.35 -20.90
N GLU A 170 -6.72 -2.62 -19.86
CA GLU A 170 -6.08 -2.65 -18.54
C GLU A 170 -7.15 -2.78 -17.45
N HIS A 171 -6.80 -3.51 -16.39
CA HIS A 171 -7.67 -3.73 -15.23
C HIS A 171 -6.80 -4.05 -14.00
N PRO A 172 -7.18 -3.60 -12.80
CA PRO A 172 -6.41 -3.89 -11.59
C PRO A 172 -6.54 -5.36 -11.18
N ARG A 173 -5.44 -5.93 -10.65
CA ARG A 173 -5.49 -7.22 -9.97
C ARG A 173 -6.00 -7.12 -8.53
N MET A 174 -5.56 -6.12 -7.79
CA MET A 174 -6.11 -5.75 -6.48
C MET A 174 -7.07 -4.59 -6.65
N ALA A 175 -8.36 -4.77 -6.37
CA ALA A 175 -9.38 -3.73 -6.52
C ALA A 175 -9.24 -2.57 -5.51
N ILE A 176 -8.60 -2.82 -4.36
CA ILE A 176 -8.38 -1.86 -3.28
C ILE A 176 -6.87 -1.73 -3.08
N ARG A 177 -6.33 -0.51 -3.19
CA ARG A 177 -4.89 -0.21 -3.18
C ARG A 177 -4.69 1.02 -2.32
N LYS A 178 -4.52 0.79 -1.01
CA LYS A 178 -4.56 1.84 0.02
C LYS A 178 -3.18 2.36 0.40
N LEU A 179 -3.17 3.57 0.95
CA LEU A 179 -2.06 4.15 1.70
C LEU A 179 -2.58 4.66 3.04
N ASP A 180 -1.86 4.36 4.13
CA ASP A 180 -2.38 4.53 5.48
C ASP A 180 -1.56 5.57 6.27
N VAL A 181 -2.25 6.55 6.86
CA VAL A 181 -1.62 7.67 7.60
C VAL A 181 -1.27 7.30 9.04
N GLU A 182 -2.15 6.55 9.71
CA GLU A 182 -1.90 5.88 11.00
C GLU A 182 -1.25 6.74 12.10
N GLU A 183 -0.06 6.41 12.62
CA GLU A 183 0.58 7.21 13.68
C GLU A 183 0.87 8.66 13.23
N GLY A 184 0.82 8.98 11.94
CA GLY A 184 0.79 10.35 11.41
C GLY A 184 1.86 11.29 11.99
N ARG A 185 3.13 10.87 12.00
CA ARG A 185 4.23 11.50 12.75
C ARG A 185 4.82 12.74 12.08
N SER A 186 4.81 12.78 10.76
CA SER A 186 5.30 13.90 9.93
C SER A 186 4.26 14.39 8.92
N HIS A 187 3.06 13.81 8.92
CA HIS A 187 1.95 14.26 8.10
C HIS A 187 1.47 15.66 8.46
N ASN A 188 1.15 16.44 7.43
CA ASN A 188 0.50 17.74 7.50
C ASN A 188 -0.39 17.93 6.25
N SER A 189 -1.17 19.01 6.19
CA SER A 189 -2.10 19.24 5.08
C SER A 189 -1.42 19.31 3.71
N GLU A 190 -0.22 19.91 3.63
CA GLU A 190 0.53 20.07 2.37
C GLU A 190 1.02 18.71 1.83
N ASN A 191 1.67 17.91 2.68
CA ASN A 191 2.20 16.63 2.25
C ASN A 191 1.10 15.59 2.00
N LEU A 192 -0.04 15.67 2.69
CA LEU A 192 -1.22 14.87 2.36
C LEU A 192 -1.80 15.24 0.98
N GLN A 193 -1.82 16.53 0.60
CA GLN A 193 -2.20 16.94 -0.77
C GLN A 193 -1.19 16.44 -1.82
N GLN A 194 0.11 16.50 -1.55
CA GLN A 194 1.17 15.97 -2.42
C GLN A 194 1.05 14.43 -2.58
N LEU A 195 0.65 13.71 -1.53
CA LEU A 195 0.39 12.27 -1.56
C LEU A 195 -0.83 11.94 -2.42
N ILE A 196 -1.97 12.62 -2.18
CA ILE A 196 -3.21 12.52 -2.96
C ILE A 196 -2.97 12.82 -4.45
N ASP A 197 -2.07 13.75 -4.76
CA ASP A 197 -1.70 14.06 -6.15
C ASP A 197 -0.93 12.93 -6.84
N TRP A 198 -0.05 12.24 -6.12
CA TRP A 198 0.74 11.14 -6.65
C TRP A 198 -0.04 9.83 -6.79
N MET A 199 -0.92 9.51 -5.84
CA MET A 199 -1.66 8.25 -5.80
C MET A 199 -2.25 7.78 -7.14
N PRO A 200 -3.02 8.59 -7.90
CA PRO A 200 -3.61 8.10 -9.15
C PRO A 200 -2.62 7.97 -10.30
N LYS A 201 -1.46 8.65 -10.25
CA LYS A 201 -0.38 8.55 -11.23
C LYS A 201 0.27 7.16 -11.21
N VAL A 202 0.24 6.51 -10.05
CA VAL A 202 0.62 5.12 -9.82
C VAL A 202 -0.58 4.20 -9.55
N ARG A 203 -1.79 4.65 -9.92
CA ARG A 203 -3.08 3.93 -9.83
C ARG A 203 -3.52 3.47 -8.43
N LEU A 204 -2.99 4.04 -7.35
CA LEU A 204 -3.53 3.86 -5.99
C LEU A 204 -4.91 4.55 -5.87
N ASN A 205 -5.80 4.02 -5.02
CA ASN A 205 -7.22 4.42 -5.03
C ASN A 205 -7.91 4.66 -3.68
N VAL A 206 -7.28 4.32 -2.54
CA VAL A 206 -7.82 4.61 -1.21
C VAL A 206 -6.79 5.33 -0.35
N LEU A 207 -7.21 6.39 0.36
CA LEU A 207 -6.43 6.99 1.44
C LEU A 207 -7.11 6.64 2.77
N MET A 208 -6.38 5.94 3.66
CA MET A 208 -6.83 5.67 5.03
C MET A 208 -6.30 6.76 5.97
N VAL A 209 -7.21 7.39 6.71
CA VAL A 209 -6.89 8.41 7.71
C VAL A 209 -7.59 8.08 9.03
N PRO A 210 -6.89 7.99 10.18
CA PRO A 210 -7.54 7.75 11.46
C PRO A 210 -8.62 8.79 11.76
N LEU A 211 -9.79 8.35 12.23
CA LEU A 211 -10.87 9.25 12.65
C LEU A 211 -10.36 10.17 13.76
N ASN A 212 -9.67 9.58 14.74
CA ASN A 212 -8.90 10.20 15.82
C ASN A 212 -7.99 9.09 16.39
N TYR A 213 -6.71 9.09 16.01
CA TYR A 213 -5.75 8.01 16.32
C TYR A 213 -5.62 7.81 17.83
N GLN A 214 -5.99 6.61 18.31
CA GLN A 214 -6.06 6.22 19.72
C GLN A 214 -6.90 7.16 20.61
N GLY A 215 -7.71 8.06 20.05
CA GLY A 215 -8.44 9.10 20.78
C GLY A 215 -7.57 10.27 21.30
N ALA A 216 -6.34 10.41 20.80
CA ALA A 216 -5.35 11.34 21.33
C ALA A 216 -5.44 12.78 20.78
N GLY A 217 -6.29 13.05 19.78
CA GLY A 217 -6.50 14.38 19.20
C GLY A 217 -5.31 14.93 18.40
N ARG A 218 -4.29 14.12 18.08
CA ARG A 218 -3.11 14.56 17.30
C ARG A 218 -3.28 14.29 15.80
N VAL A 219 -3.71 13.09 15.46
CA VAL A 219 -3.95 12.63 14.08
C VAL A 219 -5.44 12.36 13.99
N GLN A 220 -6.15 13.24 13.31
CA GLN A 220 -7.62 13.27 13.28
C GLN A 220 -8.05 13.74 11.89
N TRP A 221 -9.00 13.03 11.25
CA TRP A 221 -9.51 13.40 9.93
C TRP A 221 -9.98 14.87 9.86
N ASP A 222 -10.65 15.36 10.91
CA ASP A 222 -11.15 16.73 10.98
C ASP A 222 -10.09 17.82 10.85
N HIS A 223 -8.84 17.55 11.23
CA HIS A 223 -7.75 18.50 11.08
C HIS A 223 -7.39 18.77 9.61
N TRP A 224 -7.73 17.85 8.72
CA TRP A 224 -7.32 17.87 7.31
C TRP A 224 -8.49 17.90 6.32
N ARG A 225 -9.70 17.49 6.74
CA ARG A 225 -10.88 17.33 5.87
C ARG A 225 -11.10 18.48 4.87
N ASN A 226 -11.04 19.73 5.33
CA ASN A 226 -11.28 20.91 4.49
C ASN A 226 -10.24 21.07 3.37
N ALA A 227 -8.98 20.71 3.64
CA ALA A 227 -7.89 20.78 2.67
C ALA A 227 -7.88 19.57 1.71
N LEU A 228 -8.35 18.41 2.14
CA LEU A 228 -8.20 17.15 1.40
C LEU A 228 -9.46 16.74 0.61
N ILE A 229 -10.67 17.02 1.09
CA ILE A 229 -11.93 16.67 0.38
C ILE A 229 -11.96 17.16 -1.08
N PRO A 230 -11.56 18.40 -1.42
CA PRO A 230 -11.54 18.85 -2.82
C PRO A 230 -10.57 18.02 -3.68
N GLU A 231 -9.38 17.71 -3.14
CA GLU A 231 -8.32 17.02 -3.87
C GLU A 231 -8.61 15.52 -4.05
N LEU A 232 -9.27 14.88 -3.07
CA LEU A 232 -9.80 13.52 -3.15
C LEU A 232 -10.91 13.43 -4.22
N LYS A 233 -11.95 14.26 -4.10
CA LYS A 233 -13.09 14.29 -5.04
C LYS A 233 -12.67 14.61 -6.48
N LYS A 234 -11.70 15.50 -6.66
CA LYS A 234 -11.13 15.84 -7.98
C LYS A 234 -10.50 14.63 -8.68
N ARG A 235 -9.84 13.75 -7.94
CA ARG A 235 -9.15 12.54 -8.44
C ARG A 235 -9.99 11.26 -8.35
N GLY A 236 -11.13 11.30 -7.65
CA GLY A 236 -12.00 10.15 -7.41
C GLY A 236 -11.44 9.13 -6.42
N ILE A 237 -10.43 9.50 -5.62
CA ILE A 237 -9.83 8.66 -4.58
C ILE A 237 -10.87 8.43 -3.49
N LEU A 238 -11.01 7.18 -3.05
CA LEU A 238 -11.90 6.81 -1.96
C LEU A 238 -11.29 7.19 -0.62
N LEU A 239 -12.12 7.68 0.30
CA LEU A 239 -11.73 8.02 1.66
C LEU A 239 -12.12 6.89 2.62
N GLU A 240 -11.11 6.36 3.32
CA GLU A 240 -11.29 5.42 4.44
C GLU A 240 -10.95 6.14 5.75
N VAL A 241 -11.88 6.16 6.71
CA VAL A 241 -11.72 6.89 7.99
C VAL A 241 -12.25 6.09 9.17
N GLY A 242 -11.39 5.90 10.17
CA GLY A 242 -11.70 5.01 11.28
C GLY A 242 -10.48 4.65 12.14
N GLY A 243 -10.12 3.37 12.11
CA GLY A 243 -8.99 2.75 12.75
C GLY A 243 -9.36 2.11 14.09
N HIS A 244 -8.35 1.91 14.95
CA HIS A 244 -8.50 1.48 16.34
C HIS A 244 -9.32 2.50 17.14
N GLY A 245 -10.65 2.36 17.10
CA GLY A 245 -11.55 3.50 17.19
C GLY A 245 -12.81 3.30 18.03
N TYR A 246 -13.10 2.10 18.56
CA TYR A 246 -14.30 1.91 19.41
C TYR A 246 -14.36 2.90 20.57
N GLN A 247 -13.21 3.19 21.18
CA GLN A 247 -13.08 4.13 22.29
C GLN A 247 -13.41 5.58 21.93
N ASN A 248 -13.48 5.95 20.64
CA ASN A 248 -13.97 7.26 20.22
C ASN A 248 -15.51 7.38 20.29
N PHE A 249 -16.23 6.25 20.36
CA PHE A 249 -17.70 6.20 20.39
C PHE A 249 -18.27 5.65 21.70
N ILE A 250 -17.51 4.82 22.43
CA ILE A 250 -17.83 4.40 23.81
C ILE A 250 -16.54 4.14 24.60
N ASN A 251 -16.28 4.89 25.67
CA ASN A 251 -15.17 4.59 26.58
C ASN A 251 -15.45 5.02 28.03
N PRO A 252 -14.77 4.43 29.04
CA PRO A 252 -15.04 4.70 30.45
C PRO A 252 -14.84 6.14 30.91
N HIS A 253 -14.08 6.96 30.17
CA HIS A 253 -13.81 8.36 30.49
C HIS A 253 -14.76 9.35 29.79
N MET A 254 -15.69 8.87 28.96
CA MET A 254 -16.73 9.73 28.37
C MET A 254 -17.59 10.37 29.46
N GLU A 255 -18.18 11.53 29.13
CA GLU A 255 -18.99 12.31 30.07
C GLU A 255 -18.23 12.60 31.39
N GLN A 256 -16.93 12.90 31.28
CA GLN A 256 -16.02 13.12 32.42
C GLN A 256 -15.93 11.91 33.39
N GLY A 257 -16.14 10.69 32.87
CA GLY A 257 -16.15 9.44 33.65
C GLY A 257 -17.53 9.05 34.19
N THR A 258 -18.55 9.91 34.07
CA THR A 258 -19.89 9.60 34.57
C THR A 258 -20.57 8.47 33.79
N LEU A 259 -20.18 8.22 32.54
CA LEU A 259 -20.69 7.08 31.76
C LEU A 259 -20.39 5.74 32.44
N PHE A 260 -19.14 5.53 32.89
CA PHE A 260 -18.74 4.32 33.61
C PHE A 260 -19.42 4.21 34.99
N HIS A 261 -19.55 5.34 35.71
CA HIS A 261 -20.20 5.35 37.02
C HIS A 261 -21.70 4.99 36.93
N ARG A 262 -22.41 5.47 35.91
CA ARG A 262 -23.85 5.18 35.72
C ARG A 262 -24.10 3.79 35.13
N HIS A 263 -23.20 3.31 34.28
CA HIS A 263 -23.38 2.10 33.48
C HIS A 263 -22.13 1.21 33.46
N PRO A 264 -21.65 0.70 34.61
CA PRO A 264 -20.45 -0.14 34.66
C PRO A 264 -20.61 -1.44 33.86
N ASP A 265 -21.84 -1.94 33.75
CA ASP A 265 -22.24 -3.12 32.98
C ASP A 265 -22.14 -2.96 31.45
N TRP A 266 -21.91 -1.74 30.96
CA TRP A 266 -21.64 -1.45 29.54
C TRP A 266 -20.18 -1.73 29.16
N PHE A 267 -19.29 -1.90 30.13
CA PHE A 267 -17.86 -2.04 29.90
C PHE A 267 -17.38 -3.48 30.09
N GLY A 268 -16.16 -3.80 29.68
CA GLY A 268 -15.64 -5.16 29.82
C GLY A 268 -15.38 -5.54 31.29
N LYS A 269 -15.37 -6.83 31.57
CA LYS A 269 -14.87 -7.38 32.84
C LYS A 269 -13.37 -7.65 32.77
N ASN A 270 -12.65 -7.36 33.85
CA ASN A 270 -11.27 -7.79 34.03
C ASN A 270 -11.17 -9.28 34.41
N LYS A 271 -9.93 -9.76 34.58
CA LYS A 271 -9.61 -11.15 34.95
C LYS A 271 -10.21 -11.63 36.28
N ASN A 272 -10.68 -10.72 37.14
CA ASN A 272 -11.34 -11.03 38.42
C ASN A 272 -12.88 -11.00 38.29
N GLY A 273 -13.44 -10.83 37.09
CA GLY A 273 -14.89 -10.76 36.85
C GLY A 273 -15.55 -9.42 37.21
N GLN A 274 -14.75 -8.39 37.53
CA GLN A 274 -15.23 -7.05 37.88
C GLN A 274 -15.28 -6.14 36.65
N TRP A 275 -16.30 -5.29 36.55
CA TRP A 275 -16.38 -4.23 35.54
C TRP A 275 -15.18 -3.28 35.65
N ASP A 276 -14.54 -2.97 34.53
CA ASP A 276 -13.22 -2.36 34.52
C ASP A 276 -13.09 -1.20 33.51
N SER A 277 -12.38 -0.14 33.90
CA SER A 277 -12.22 1.09 33.13
C SER A 277 -10.95 1.14 32.27
N THR A 278 -10.25 0.01 32.11
CA THR A 278 -9.05 -0.12 31.27
C THR A 278 -9.33 0.27 29.81
N ARG A 279 -8.56 1.24 29.29
CA ARG A 279 -8.79 1.86 27.97
C ARG A 279 -8.78 0.91 26.77
N ASN A 280 -8.00 -0.18 26.81
CA ASN A 280 -7.94 -1.17 25.73
C ASN A 280 -8.80 -2.41 25.98
N LEU A 281 -9.66 -2.39 27.01
CA LEU A 281 -10.67 -3.43 27.22
C LEU A 281 -11.88 -3.13 26.34
N VAL A 282 -12.29 -4.08 25.51
CA VAL A 282 -13.48 -3.93 24.67
C VAL A 282 -14.72 -3.82 25.57
N PHE A 283 -15.63 -2.90 25.23
CA PHE A 283 -16.89 -2.72 25.94
C PHE A 283 -17.76 -3.98 25.88
N ASN A 284 -18.80 -4.07 26.72
CA ASN A 284 -19.69 -5.23 26.75
C ASN A 284 -20.58 -5.26 25.49
N THR A 285 -20.10 -5.93 24.44
CA THR A 285 -20.78 -6.04 23.14
C THR A 285 -22.06 -6.88 23.17
N ALA A 286 -22.40 -7.48 24.32
CA ALA A 286 -23.67 -8.17 24.55
C ALA A 286 -24.71 -7.29 25.29
N ASN A 287 -24.32 -6.13 25.83
CA ASN A 287 -25.21 -5.21 26.52
C ASN A 287 -26.01 -4.37 25.50
N PRO A 288 -27.33 -4.57 25.32
CA PRO A 288 -28.05 -3.93 24.23
C PRO A 288 -28.12 -2.39 24.35
N PRO A 289 -28.29 -1.78 25.55
CA PRO A 289 -28.07 -0.35 25.74
C PRO A 289 -26.69 0.15 25.28
N ALA A 290 -25.59 -0.51 25.68
CA ALA A 290 -24.23 -0.12 25.29
C ALA A 290 -24.03 -0.18 23.76
N VAL A 291 -24.49 -1.25 23.12
CA VAL A 291 -24.42 -1.43 21.66
C VAL A 291 -25.25 -0.36 20.93
N ARG A 292 -26.45 -0.01 21.43
CA ARG A 292 -27.25 1.09 20.86
C ARG A 292 -26.55 2.45 21.02
N TYR A 293 -25.95 2.71 22.18
CA TYR A 293 -25.18 3.94 22.41
C TYR A 293 -24.03 4.04 21.39
N PHE A 294 -23.24 2.98 21.25
CA PHE A 294 -22.14 2.88 20.29
C PHE A 294 -22.58 3.12 18.84
N ILE A 295 -23.60 2.39 18.38
CA ILE A 295 -24.14 2.51 17.01
C ILE A 295 -24.69 3.92 16.76
N ASN A 296 -25.43 4.51 17.70
CA ASN A 296 -25.98 5.86 17.52
C ASN A 296 -24.90 6.92 17.33
N HIS A 297 -23.76 6.81 18.03
CA HIS A 297 -22.63 7.73 17.88
C HIS A 297 -21.91 7.54 16.53
N ILE A 298 -21.75 6.30 16.05
CA ILE A 298 -21.23 6.02 14.70
C ILE A 298 -22.16 6.62 13.62
N ILE A 299 -23.47 6.41 13.73
CA ILE A 299 -24.45 6.96 12.78
C ILE A 299 -24.43 8.49 12.80
N ALA A 300 -24.36 9.11 13.98
CA ALA A 300 -24.24 10.56 14.11
C ALA A 300 -22.95 11.09 13.45
N TYR A 301 -21.82 10.42 13.68
CA TYR A 301 -20.54 10.76 13.05
C TYR A 301 -20.62 10.65 11.52
N LEU A 302 -21.01 9.50 10.96
CA LEU A 302 -21.05 9.30 9.51
C LEU A 302 -22.06 10.22 8.80
N ARG A 303 -23.17 10.60 9.47
CA ARG A 303 -24.09 11.62 8.93
C ARG A 303 -23.49 13.02 8.87
N ALA A 304 -22.53 13.35 9.73
CA ALA A 304 -21.76 14.60 9.70
C ALA A 304 -20.53 14.54 8.77
N HIS A 305 -20.22 13.35 8.22
CA HIS A 305 -19.07 13.09 7.36
C HIS A 305 -19.48 12.29 6.10
N PRO A 306 -20.39 12.82 5.26
CA PRO A 306 -20.86 12.14 4.04
C PRO A 306 -19.75 11.98 2.97
N GLU A 307 -18.56 12.52 3.20
CA GLU A 307 -17.35 12.27 2.41
C GLU A 307 -16.69 10.89 2.66
N ILE A 308 -17.07 10.15 3.70
CA ILE A 308 -16.43 8.87 4.06
C ILE A 308 -17.05 7.72 3.25
N ASP A 309 -16.25 7.15 2.33
CA ASP A 309 -16.62 6.01 1.50
C ASP A 309 -16.51 4.68 2.25
N ILE A 310 -15.50 4.53 3.10
CA ILE A 310 -15.21 3.34 3.91
C ILE A 310 -15.00 3.75 5.37
N PHE A 311 -15.64 3.06 6.31
CA PHE A 311 -15.49 3.27 7.74
C PHE A 311 -14.91 2.00 8.38
N ASP A 312 -13.64 2.08 8.76
CA ASP A 312 -12.87 1.01 9.38
C ASP A 312 -13.09 0.98 10.90
N CYS A 313 -13.88 0.01 11.34
CA CYS A 313 -14.51 0.00 12.66
C CYS A 313 -13.79 -1.02 13.56
N TRP A 314 -12.59 -0.65 14.05
CA TRP A 314 -11.75 -1.59 14.81
C TRP A 314 -11.89 -1.44 16.33
N PRO A 315 -11.75 -2.55 17.07
CA PRO A 315 -11.50 -2.53 18.52
C PRO A 315 -10.33 -1.60 18.89
N PRO A 316 -10.21 -1.19 20.17
CA PRO A 316 -9.06 -0.40 20.63
C PRO A 316 -7.72 -1.08 20.28
N ASP A 317 -6.67 -0.29 20.11
CA ASP A 317 -5.34 -0.83 19.83
C ASP A 317 -4.89 -1.77 20.96
N VAL A 318 -4.22 -2.87 20.59
CA VAL A 318 -3.92 -4.02 21.45
C VAL A 318 -5.12 -4.47 22.33
N ALA A 319 -6.31 -4.51 21.73
CA ALA A 319 -7.57 -4.88 22.39
C ALA A 319 -7.47 -6.14 23.26
N LYS A 320 -8.12 -6.06 24.43
CA LYS A 320 -8.44 -7.20 25.29
C LYS A 320 -9.95 -7.42 25.26
N TRP A 321 -10.37 -8.66 25.06
CA TRP A 321 -11.76 -9.05 25.25
C TRP A 321 -12.00 -9.55 26.67
N ALA A 322 -13.20 -9.35 27.21
CA ALA A 322 -13.56 -9.91 28.52
C ALA A 322 -13.76 -11.44 28.40
N GLU A 323 -13.08 -12.20 29.25
CA GLU A 323 -13.00 -13.68 29.21
C GLU A 323 -13.42 -14.37 30.52
N SER A 324 -14.16 -13.68 31.39
CA SER A 324 -14.89 -14.33 32.48
C SER A 324 -15.93 -15.32 31.93
N ASP A 325 -16.34 -16.31 32.73
CA ASP A 325 -17.15 -17.42 32.21
C ASP A 325 -18.52 -16.97 31.67
N ASP A 326 -19.14 -15.97 32.31
CA ASP A 326 -20.34 -15.30 31.81
C ASP A 326 -20.12 -14.61 30.45
N MET A 327 -18.94 -14.03 30.23
CA MET A 327 -18.56 -13.39 28.98
C MET A 327 -18.19 -14.39 27.88
N LYS A 328 -17.72 -15.58 28.24
CA LYS A 328 -17.47 -16.71 27.31
C LYS A 328 -18.77 -17.36 26.85
N MET A 329 -19.79 -17.46 27.71
CA MET A 329 -21.12 -17.94 27.33
C MET A 329 -21.79 -17.08 26.25
N LEU A 330 -21.34 -15.82 26.09
CA LEU A 330 -21.79 -14.88 25.05
C LEU A 330 -21.05 -15.03 23.72
N GLY A 331 -20.19 -16.06 23.57
CA GLY A 331 -19.44 -16.38 22.37
C GLY A 331 -17.97 -15.96 22.41
N SER A 332 -17.17 -16.50 21.48
CA SER A 332 -15.74 -16.17 21.38
C SER A 332 -15.53 -14.68 21.04
N PRO A 333 -14.34 -14.11 21.28
CA PRO A 333 -13.97 -12.78 20.78
C PRO A 333 -14.25 -12.59 19.27
N LEU A 334 -14.02 -13.64 18.47
CA LEU A 334 -14.23 -13.64 17.02
C LEU A 334 -15.72 -13.43 16.70
N ASP A 335 -16.57 -14.20 17.36
CA ASP A 335 -18.02 -14.21 17.16
C ASP A 335 -18.65 -12.91 17.69
N ARG A 336 -18.19 -12.42 18.85
CA ARG A 336 -18.67 -11.17 19.44
C ARG A 336 -18.33 -9.94 18.61
N GLN A 337 -17.14 -9.89 17.98
CA GLN A 337 -16.82 -8.83 17.01
C GLN A 337 -17.73 -8.92 15.78
N ALA A 338 -17.88 -10.11 15.18
CA ALA A 338 -18.73 -10.29 14.00
C ALA A 338 -20.21 -9.95 14.27
N ALA A 339 -20.73 -10.30 15.46
CA ALA A 339 -22.09 -9.98 15.88
C ALA A 339 -22.30 -8.47 16.10
N LEU A 340 -21.32 -7.77 16.66
CA LEU A 340 -21.36 -6.30 16.77
C LEU A 340 -21.36 -5.64 15.39
N LEU A 341 -20.44 -6.04 14.51
CA LEU A 341 -20.26 -5.38 13.21
C LEU A 341 -21.40 -5.69 12.23
N ASN A 342 -22.04 -6.86 12.33
CA ASN A 342 -23.31 -7.13 11.63
C ASN A 342 -24.43 -6.15 12.07
N GLN A 343 -24.49 -5.76 13.36
CA GLN A 343 -25.46 -4.77 13.84
C GLN A 343 -25.11 -3.36 13.37
N VAL A 344 -23.83 -2.99 13.35
CA VAL A 344 -23.36 -1.70 12.78
C VAL A 344 -23.74 -1.62 11.30
N ASP A 345 -23.39 -2.61 10.48
CA ASP A 345 -23.72 -2.65 9.05
C ASP A 345 -25.24 -2.59 8.81
N SER A 346 -26.02 -3.33 9.59
CA SER A 346 -27.49 -3.27 9.54
C SER A 346 -28.02 -1.86 9.83
N ALA A 347 -27.41 -1.14 10.79
CA ALA A 347 -27.76 0.25 11.08
C ALA A 347 -27.34 1.21 9.94
N LEU A 348 -26.15 1.05 9.34
CA LEU A 348 -25.75 1.84 8.17
C LEU A 348 -26.78 1.71 7.04
N ARG A 349 -27.25 0.48 6.77
CA ARG A 349 -28.30 0.21 5.79
C ARG A 349 -29.66 0.80 6.16
N ALA A 350 -30.08 0.68 7.42
CA ALA A 350 -31.34 1.26 7.90
C ALA A 350 -31.37 2.80 7.75
N TYR A 351 -30.26 3.47 8.03
CA TYR A 351 -30.10 4.92 7.83
C TYR A 351 -29.73 5.32 6.38
N ARG A 352 -29.69 4.36 5.44
CA ARG A 352 -29.36 4.55 4.01
C ARG A 352 -28.01 5.24 3.76
N LEU A 353 -27.03 4.98 4.62
CA LEU A 353 -25.66 5.44 4.42
C LEU A 353 -25.00 4.61 3.29
N SER A 354 -24.30 5.29 2.39
CA SER A 354 -23.54 4.66 1.29
C SER A 354 -22.21 4.08 1.75
N THR A 355 -21.69 4.57 2.89
CA THR A 355 -20.43 4.14 3.52
C THR A 355 -20.38 2.62 3.68
N ARG A 356 -19.26 2.03 3.28
CA ARG A 356 -18.96 0.62 3.50
C ARG A 356 -18.33 0.42 4.89
N LEU A 357 -18.83 -0.54 5.65
CA LEU A 357 -18.16 -0.97 6.88
C LEU A 357 -16.95 -1.86 6.56
N GLU A 358 -15.86 -1.64 7.28
CA GLU A 358 -14.67 -2.50 7.28
C GLU A 358 -14.43 -3.06 8.69
N MET A 359 -13.79 -4.25 8.77
CA MET A 359 -13.32 -4.87 10.01
C MET A 359 -11.90 -5.44 9.92
N ILE A 360 -11.07 -5.12 10.92
CA ILE A 360 -9.75 -5.74 11.06
C ILE A 360 -9.83 -7.17 11.61
N ALA A 361 -9.00 -8.06 11.04
CA ALA A 361 -8.64 -9.34 11.62
C ALA A 361 -7.20 -9.27 12.17
N TYR A 362 -7.08 -9.08 13.49
CA TYR A 362 -5.84 -8.69 14.17
C TYR A 362 -5.73 -9.25 15.59
N GLY A 363 -4.53 -9.59 16.04
CA GLY A 363 -4.27 -9.97 17.44
C GLY A 363 -5.14 -11.15 17.91
N GLN A 364 -5.90 -10.96 19.01
CA GLN A 364 -6.84 -11.96 19.53
C GLN A 364 -7.96 -12.33 18.54
N VAL A 365 -8.23 -11.47 17.55
CA VAL A 365 -9.33 -11.60 16.57
C VAL A 365 -8.83 -11.82 15.13
N LEU A 366 -7.71 -12.54 14.99
CA LEU A 366 -7.08 -12.84 13.70
C LEU A 366 -7.85 -13.87 12.85
N LEU A 367 -8.55 -14.82 13.47
CA LEU A 367 -9.24 -15.92 12.78
C LEU A 367 -10.70 -15.56 12.45
N PRO A 368 -11.32 -16.17 11.42
CA PRO A 368 -12.74 -15.96 11.14
C PRO A 368 -13.63 -16.44 12.30
N PRO A 369 -14.81 -15.81 12.50
CA PRO A 369 -15.81 -16.28 13.47
C PRO A 369 -16.28 -17.70 13.14
N GLN A 370 -16.64 -18.47 14.18
CA GLN A 370 -17.01 -19.87 14.06
C GLN A 370 -18.54 -20.02 14.08
N GLU A 371 -19.24 -19.36 14.99
CA GLU A 371 -20.68 -19.45 15.13
C GLU A 371 -21.40 -18.32 14.37
N VAL A 372 -20.80 -17.13 14.30
CA VAL A 372 -21.43 -15.98 13.65
C VAL A 372 -21.05 -15.87 12.17
N THR A 373 -22.05 -15.79 11.30
CA THR A 373 -21.85 -15.48 9.87
C THR A 373 -21.70 -13.97 9.67
N LEU A 374 -20.49 -13.51 9.35
CA LEU A 374 -20.22 -12.12 9.00
C LEU A 374 -20.89 -11.73 7.67
N ASN A 375 -21.51 -10.55 7.58
CA ASN A 375 -22.10 -10.06 6.33
C ASN A 375 -21.02 -9.84 5.26
N LYS A 376 -21.19 -10.46 4.08
CA LYS A 376 -20.29 -10.35 2.91
C LYS A 376 -20.09 -8.92 2.37
N GLN A 377 -20.91 -7.96 2.79
CA GLN A 377 -20.79 -6.55 2.42
C GLN A 377 -19.66 -5.85 3.16
N ILE A 378 -19.40 -6.26 4.40
CA ILE A 378 -18.29 -5.78 5.23
C ILE A 378 -16.96 -6.12 4.52
N LEU A 379 -16.01 -5.19 4.48
CA LEU A 379 -14.63 -5.47 4.06
C LEU A 379 -13.89 -6.09 5.25
N VAL A 380 -13.14 -7.17 5.05
CA VAL A 380 -12.24 -7.71 6.09
C VAL A 380 -10.82 -7.35 5.73
N ASP A 381 -10.07 -6.65 6.59
CA ASP A 381 -8.65 -6.40 6.38
C ASP A 381 -7.80 -7.24 7.34
N ILE A 382 -7.00 -8.17 6.78
CA ILE A 382 -6.20 -9.10 7.59
C ILE A 382 -4.85 -8.46 7.89
N CYS A 383 -4.49 -8.38 9.18
CA CYS A 383 -3.36 -7.59 9.62
C CYS A 383 -2.22 -8.46 10.21
N PRO A 384 -1.25 -8.89 9.38
CA PRO A 384 -0.09 -9.68 9.79
C PRO A 384 0.99 -8.88 10.55
N ILE A 385 0.60 -8.23 11.65
CA ILE A 385 1.44 -7.34 12.48
C ILE A 385 2.76 -7.97 12.93
N ASN A 386 2.80 -9.28 13.15
CA ASN A 386 3.97 -10.01 13.64
C ASN A 386 4.65 -10.88 12.57
N GLN A 387 4.42 -10.59 11.28
CA GLN A 387 5.08 -11.26 10.18
C GLN A 387 6.61 -11.16 10.30
N SER A 388 7.31 -12.26 10.01
CA SER A 388 8.74 -12.24 9.71
C SER A 388 8.94 -11.94 8.24
N PHE A 389 9.87 -11.03 7.95
CA PHE A 389 10.20 -10.59 6.59
C PHE A 389 11.46 -11.29 6.04
N GLU A 390 11.99 -12.30 6.75
CA GLU A 390 13.10 -13.12 6.24
C GLU A 390 12.70 -13.95 5.01
N GLN A 391 11.42 -14.33 4.92
CA GLN A 391 10.77 -15.07 3.84
C GLN A 391 9.33 -14.55 3.64
N PRO A 392 8.71 -14.75 2.44
CA PRO A 392 7.32 -14.35 2.20
C PRO A 392 6.34 -14.94 3.22
N ILE A 393 5.19 -14.28 3.42
CA ILE A 393 4.16 -14.66 4.40
C ILE A 393 3.65 -16.11 4.25
N TYR A 394 3.69 -16.66 3.04
CA TYR A 394 3.25 -18.02 2.74
C TYR A 394 4.34 -19.08 2.94
N ASP A 395 5.58 -18.67 3.20
CA ASP A 395 6.64 -19.58 3.64
C ASP A 395 6.41 -19.95 5.11
N THR A 396 6.08 -21.21 5.34
CA THR A 396 5.69 -21.73 6.65
C THR A 396 6.88 -22.10 7.54
N ALA A 397 8.13 -21.84 7.12
CA ALA A 397 9.30 -22.10 7.95
C ALA A 397 9.35 -21.24 9.22
N HIS A 398 8.76 -20.03 9.19
CA HIS A 398 8.62 -19.18 10.37
C HIS A 398 7.21 -19.32 10.97
N ALA A 399 7.11 -19.61 12.27
CA ALA A 399 5.84 -19.92 12.94
C ALA A 399 4.77 -18.82 12.77
N ASN A 400 5.15 -17.55 12.87
CA ASN A 400 4.20 -16.43 12.64
C ASN A 400 3.67 -16.41 11.20
N ASN A 401 4.54 -16.69 10.21
CA ASN A 401 4.15 -16.70 8.79
C ASN A 401 3.21 -17.87 8.52
N ALA A 402 3.52 -19.06 9.07
CA ALA A 402 2.62 -20.22 9.02
C ALA A 402 1.23 -19.91 9.61
N ALA A 403 1.17 -19.22 10.76
CA ALA A 403 -0.10 -18.81 11.38
C ALA A 403 -0.89 -17.82 10.50
N TYR A 404 -0.24 -16.81 9.91
CA TYR A 404 -0.91 -15.87 9.01
C TYR A 404 -1.34 -16.52 7.70
N ALA A 405 -0.51 -17.38 7.11
CA ALA A 405 -0.87 -18.13 5.90
C ALA A 405 -2.09 -19.04 6.12
N ALA A 406 -2.19 -19.67 7.30
CA ALA A 406 -3.36 -20.42 7.71
C ALA A 406 -4.59 -19.52 7.92
N ALA A 407 -4.44 -18.38 8.61
CA ALA A 407 -5.52 -17.43 8.85
C ALA A 407 -6.11 -16.86 7.55
N ILE A 408 -5.27 -16.44 6.59
CA ILE A 408 -5.69 -15.92 5.28
C ILE A 408 -6.50 -16.98 4.50
N ARG A 409 -6.04 -18.24 4.50
CA ARG A 409 -6.76 -19.35 3.88
C ARG A 409 -8.09 -19.64 4.59
N ALA A 410 -8.10 -19.64 5.93
CA ALA A 410 -9.32 -19.83 6.72
C ALA A 410 -10.37 -18.75 6.42
N TRP A 411 -9.96 -17.48 6.39
CA TRP A 411 -10.81 -16.36 6.00
C TRP A 411 -11.35 -16.51 4.58
N ARG A 412 -10.51 -16.79 3.57
CA ARG A 412 -10.99 -16.95 2.19
C ARG A 412 -11.93 -18.16 2.03
N ASN A 413 -11.71 -19.22 2.79
CA ASN A 413 -12.57 -20.40 2.81
C ASN A 413 -13.96 -20.06 3.41
N ARG A 414 -14.01 -19.44 4.59
CA ARG A 414 -15.25 -19.20 5.34
C ARG A 414 -16.02 -17.95 4.88
N PHE A 415 -15.32 -16.88 4.55
CA PHE A 415 -15.91 -15.61 4.12
C PHE A 415 -15.96 -15.49 2.60
N LYS A 416 -17.05 -14.93 2.05
CA LYS A 416 -17.26 -14.72 0.60
C LYS A 416 -17.35 -13.24 0.18
N GLY A 417 -17.12 -12.31 1.10
CA GLY A 417 -16.97 -10.88 0.78
C GLY A 417 -15.56 -10.52 0.34
N ASN A 418 -15.26 -9.22 0.31
CA ASN A 418 -13.94 -8.71 -0.05
C ASN A 418 -12.97 -8.86 1.13
N ILE A 419 -11.72 -9.25 0.83
CA ILE A 419 -10.64 -9.36 1.83
C ILE A 419 -9.46 -8.48 1.39
N GLY A 420 -9.04 -7.56 2.25
CA GLY A 420 -7.79 -6.81 2.16
C GLY A 420 -6.67 -7.46 2.98
N LEU A 421 -5.43 -7.07 2.67
CA LEU A 421 -4.25 -7.34 3.47
C LEU A 421 -3.62 -6.02 3.92
N TYR A 422 -3.53 -5.84 5.23
CA TYR A 422 -2.76 -4.78 5.86
C TYR A 422 -1.29 -5.20 5.90
N SER A 423 -0.56 -5.00 4.80
CA SER A 423 0.85 -5.38 4.71
C SER A 423 1.78 -4.31 5.27
N TYR A 424 2.80 -4.77 5.98
CA TYR A 424 3.82 -3.91 6.60
C TYR A 424 5.08 -3.81 5.74
N TYR A 425 4.98 -3.41 4.47
CA TYR A 425 6.17 -3.13 3.64
C TYR A 425 6.95 -1.87 4.09
N ARG A 426 6.37 -1.15 5.05
CA ARG A 426 6.96 -0.08 5.86
C ARG A 426 6.29 -0.11 7.24
N LYS A 427 7.05 0.03 8.35
CA LYS A 427 6.48 -0.03 9.73
C LYS A 427 7.16 0.96 10.69
N TYR A 428 6.39 1.70 11.48
CA TYR A 428 6.92 2.64 12.50
C TYR A 428 7.86 1.97 13.52
N ALA A 429 7.62 0.71 13.86
CA ALA A 429 8.48 -0.08 14.75
C ALA A 429 9.88 -0.32 14.17
N TRP A 430 10.07 -0.23 12.85
CA TRP A 430 11.36 -0.38 12.19
C TRP A 430 12.23 0.87 12.30
N ARG A 431 11.66 2.02 12.68
CA ARG A 431 12.38 3.29 12.93
C ARG A 431 13.14 3.79 11.69
N SER A 432 12.55 3.65 10.51
CA SER A 432 13.17 4.07 9.24
C SER A 432 14.43 3.27 8.86
N ARG A 433 14.57 2.02 9.36
CA ARG A 433 15.58 1.08 8.83
C ARG A 433 15.32 0.82 7.34
N PRO A 434 16.33 0.92 6.46
CA PRO A 434 16.15 0.84 5.01
C PRO A 434 15.97 -0.60 4.49
N VAL A 435 14.96 -1.31 5.00
CA VAL A 435 14.57 -2.64 4.52
C VAL A 435 13.81 -2.52 3.21
N ILE A 436 14.39 -3.11 2.16
CA ILE A 436 13.93 -3.02 0.76
C ILE A 436 13.32 -4.36 0.36
N PHE A 437 12.18 -4.34 -0.32
CA PHE A 437 11.32 -5.53 -0.53
C PHE A 437 10.74 -5.77 -1.95
N PRO A 438 11.22 -5.19 -3.06
CA PRO A 438 10.53 -5.28 -4.35
C PRO A 438 10.27 -6.73 -4.83
N HIS A 439 11.24 -7.65 -4.74
CA HIS A 439 11.04 -9.06 -5.10
C HIS A 439 10.16 -9.82 -4.09
N PHE A 440 10.17 -9.39 -2.83
CA PHE A 440 9.32 -9.93 -1.77
C PHE A 440 7.86 -9.55 -1.99
N ILE A 441 7.60 -8.27 -2.26
CA ILE A 441 6.30 -7.69 -2.61
C ILE A 441 5.71 -8.42 -3.83
N GLN A 442 6.50 -8.64 -4.89
CA GLN A 442 6.03 -9.39 -6.06
C GLN A 442 5.55 -10.80 -5.70
N LYS A 443 6.36 -11.56 -4.94
CA LYS A 443 6.03 -12.93 -4.54
C LYS A 443 4.74 -12.99 -3.72
N GLU A 444 4.57 -12.08 -2.78
CA GLU A 444 3.36 -12.03 -1.95
C GLU A 444 2.12 -11.60 -2.73
N LEU A 445 2.21 -10.55 -3.55
CA LEU A 445 1.09 -10.10 -4.38
C LEU A 445 0.65 -11.16 -5.40
N GLN A 446 1.59 -11.95 -5.95
CA GLN A 446 1.28 -13.13 -6.78
C GLN A 446 0.53 -14.21 -5.98
N TRP A 447 0.90 -14.45 -4.72
CA TRP A 447 0.21 -15.40 -3.86
C TRP A 447 -1.19 -14.92 -3.43
N TYR A 448 -1.32 -13.66 -3.01
CA TYR A 448 -2.61 -13.02 -2.71
C TYR A 448 -3.55 -13.02 -3.92
N ALA A 449 -3.02 -12.77 -5.12
CA ALA A 449 -3.74 -12.85 -6.39
C ALA A 449 -4.21 -14.28 -6.71
N GLY A 450 -3.55 -15.32 -6.19
CA GLY A 450 -3.98 -16.72 -6.28
C GLY A 450 -5.04 -17.13 -5.24
N LEU A 451 -5.22 -16.36 -4.17
CA LEU A 451 -6.22 -16.57 -3.11
C LEU A 451 -7.45 -15.65 -3.23
N PRO A 452 -7.82 -15.26 -4.46
CA PRO A 452 -8.51 -14.00 -4.80
C PRO A 452 -8.79 -13.09 -3.60
N LEU A 453 -7.74 -12.38 -3.16
CA LEU A 453 -7.83 -11.26 -2.24
C LEU A 453 -8.04 -9.97 -3.06
N GLN A 454 -8.68 -8.97 -2.46
CA GLN A 454 -9.16 -7.77 -3.15
C GLN A 454 -8.34 -6.52 -2.80
N GLY A 455 -7.71 -6.49 -1.63
CA GLY A 455 -7.06 -5.29 -1.10
C GLY A 455 -5.62 -5.49 -0.69
N ILE A 456 -4.83 -4.42 -0.80
CA ILE A 456 -3.51 -4.29 -0.20
C ILE A 456 -3.34 -2.87 0.37
N SER A 457 -2.76 -2.74 1.56
CA SER A 457 -2.41 -1.47 2.18
C SER A 457 -0.93 -1.42 2.62
N THR A 458 -0.46 -0.23 2.97
CA THR A 458 0.79 0.00 3.72
C THR A 458 0.78 1.40 4.34
N TYR A 459 1.45 1.54 5.48
CA TYR A 459 1.78 2.85 6.05
C TYR A 459 2.51 3.76 5.04
N ALA A 460 2.20 5.05 5.02
CA ALA A 460 2.58 5.97 3.93
C ALA A 460 3.13 7.33 4.43
N GLU A 461 4.23 7.31 5.18
CA GLU A 461 4.70 8.44 5.99
C GLU A 461 5.81 9.29 5.31
N PRO A 462 5.63 10.62 5.15
CA PRO A 462 6.58 11.49 4.43
C PRO A 462 8.02 11.51 4.97
N GLY A 463 8.20 11.50 6.29
CA GLY A 463 9.50 11.71 6.95
C GLY A 463 10.52 10.58 6.75
N ASP A 464 10.08 9.38 6.38
CA ASP A 464 10.96 8.30 5.91
C ASP A 464 10.61 7.78 4.51
N TRP A 465 9.93 8.59 3.69
CA TRP A 465 9.51 8.16 2.37
C TRP A 465 10.68 7.79 1.45
N TYR A 466 11.79 8.53 1.46
CA TYR A 466 12.95 8.22 0.60
C TYR A 466 13.54 6.84 0.93
N THR A 467 13.51 6.46 2.21
CA THR A 467 13.97 5.14 2.70
C THR A 467 13.14 3.99 2.14
N TYR A 468 11.83 4.20 1.95
CA TYR A 468 10.88 3.19 1.48
C TYR A 468 10.33 3.45 0.07
N GLU A 469 10.89 4.43 -0.66
CA GLU A 469 10.39 4.91 -1.95
C GLU A 469 10.27 3.77 -2.97
N LEU A 470 11.30 2.92 -3.07
CA LEU A 470 11.30 1.77 -3.96
C LEU A 470 10.23 0.72 -3.56
N ASN A 471 9.94 0.56 -2.26
CA ASN A 471 8.86 -0.32 -1.81
C ASN A 471 7.50 0.26 -2.24
N HIS A 472 7.26 1.56 -2.04
CA HIS A 472 6.01 2.21 -2.47
C HIS A 472 5.82 2.20 -4.00
N TYR A 473 6.88 2.50 -4.76
CA TYR A 473 6.87 2.49 -6.22
C TYR A 473 6.58 1.09 -6.78
N THR A 474 7.25 0.05 -6.26
CA THR A 474 7.02 -1.33 -6.73
C THR A 474 5.69 -1.90 -6.24
N LEU A 475 5.27 -1.60 -5.01
CA LEU A 475 3.94 -1.98 -4.49
C LEU A 475 2.81 -1.43 -5.38
N ALA A 476 2.85 -0.15 -5.75
CA ALA A 476 1.79 0.44 -6.55
C ALA A 476 1.68 -0.21 -7.95
N ALA A 477 2.82 -0.46 -8.61
CA ALA A 477 2.87 -1.15 -9.89
C ALA A 477 2.40 -2.61 -9.79
N LEU A 478 2.89 -3.36 -8.79
CA LEU A 478 2.57 -4.78 -8.63
C LEU A 478 1.16 -5.02 -8.07
N ALA A 479 0.56 -4.07 -7.36
CA ALA A 479 -0.83 -4.14 -6.93
C ALA A 479 -1.81 -3.94 -8.11
N TRP A 480 -1.37 -3.23 -9.15
CA TRP A 480 -2.07 -3.20 -10.44
C TRP A 480 -1.87 -4.53 -11.18
N ASP A 481 -0.63 -4.95 -11.40
CA ASP A 481 -0.30 -6.22 -12.07
C ASP A 481 0.92 -6.91 -11.43
N PRO A 482 0.72 -8.00 -10.64
CA PRO A 482 1.80 -8.75 -10.01
C PRO A 482 2.72 -9.49 -11.00
N SER A 483 2.36 -9.57 -12.29
CA SER A 483 3.16 -10.25 -13.32
C SER A 483 4.24 -9.37 -13.95
N VAL A 484 4.19 -8.04 -13.76
CA VAL A 484 5.20 -7.10 -14.26
C VAL A 484 6.60 -7.47 -13.74
N PRO A 485 7.62 -7.64 -14.60
CA PRO A 485 8.96 -8.01 -14.14
C PRO A 485 9.55 -6.97 -13.18
N VAL A 486 9.70 -7.32 -11.90
CA VAL A 486 10.11 -6.34 -10.88
C VAL A 486 11.53 -5.82 -11.10
N ASP A 487 12.43 -6.64 -11.64
CA ASP A 487 13.75 -6.23 -12.13
C ASP A 487 13.68 -5.04 -13.09
N ALA A 488 12.67 -5.00 -13.98
CA ALA A 488 12.49 -3.90 -14.91
C ALA A 488 12.04 -2.62 -14.19
N LEU A 489 11.18 -2.74 -13.17
CA LEU A 489 10.78 -1.62 -12.31
C LEU A 489 11.98 -1.04 -11.55
N ILE A 490 12.81 -1.89 -10.91
CA ILE A 490 14.00 -1.44 -10.16
C ILE A 490 15.02 -0.78 -11.11
N LYS A 491 15.30 -1.38 -12.27
CA LYS A 491 16.21 -0.80 -13.28
C LYS A 491 15.71 0.56 -13.77
N LYS A 492 14.40 0.69 -14.01
CA LYS A 492 13.74 1.92 -14.47
C LYS A 492 13.81 3.00 -13.39
N TYR A 493 13.43 2.68 -12.16
CA TYR A 493 13.59 3.53 -10.98
C TYR A 493 15.03 4.05 -10.85
N CYS A 494 16.02 3.15 -10.88
CA CYS A 494 17.44 3.51 -10.75
C CYS A 494 17.90 4.43 -11.88
N LYS A 495 17.47 4.18 -13.13
CA LYS A 495 17.77 5.04 -14.30
C LYS A 495 17.24 6.46 -14.12
N ILE A 496 16.05 6.62 -13.56
CA ILE A 496 15.40 7.93 -13.41
C ILE A 496 15.98 8.69 -12.20
N ARG A 497 16.08 8.02 -11.05
CA ARG A 497 16.53 8.62 -9.77
C ARG A 497 18.03 8.94 -9.75
N TYR A 498 18.88 8.14 -10.41
CA TYR A 498 20.34 8.25 -10.34
C TYR A 498 21.04 8.46 -11.69
N GLY A 499 20.30 8.53 -12.81
CA GLY A 499 20.85 8.87 -14.13
C GLY A 499 22.04 7.99 -14.53
N SER A 500 23.21 8.61 -14.73
CA SER A 500 24.46 7.93 -15.09
C SER A 500 24.95 6.92 -14.04
N GLN A 501 24.49 7.03 -12.79
CA GLN A 501 24.91 6.16 -11.68
C GLN A 501 23.89 5.04 -11.35
N ALA A 502 22.93 4.80 -12.24
CA ALA A 502 21.89 3.78 -12.06
C ALA A 502 22.43 2.37 -11.76
N ALA A 503 23.56 1.98 -12.35
CA ALA A 503 24.17 0.67 -12.10
C ALA A 503 24.71 0.52 -10.68
N ALA A 504 25.29 1.60 -10.13
CA ALA A 504 25.74 1.64 -8.73
C ALA A 504 24.55 1.56 -7.76
N ALA A 505 23.52 2.37 -8.00
CA ALA A 505 22.29 2.34 -7.19
C ALA A 505 21.60 0.96 -7.24
N LEU A 506 21.51 0.33 -8.42
CA LEU A 506 20.95 -1.03 -8.57
C LEU A 506 21.71 -2.06 -7.72
N THR A 507 23.04 -1.96 -7.67
CA THR A 507 23.88 -2.85 -6.84
C THR A 507 23.59 -2.64 -5.35
N VAL A 508 23.47 -1.38 -4.92
CA VAL A 508 23.12 -1.03 -3.54
C VAL A 508 21.73 -1.54 -3.15
N TYR A 509 20.71 -1.33 -3.97
CA TYR A 509 19.36 -1.82 -3.66
C TYR A 509 19.30 -3.35 -3.58
N SER A 510 20.03 -4.06 -4.45
CA SER A 510 20.19 -5.52 -4.38
C SER A 510 20.87 -5.96 -3.07
N ASP A 511 21.93 -5.28 -2.64
CA ASP A 511 22.58 -5.54 -1.35
C ASP A 511 21.65 -5.25 -0.15
N LEU A 512 20.91 -4.14 -0.16
CA LEU A 512 19.95 -3.78 0.90
C LEU A 512 18.82 -4.80 1.02
N GLU A 513 18.19 -5.19 -0.09
CA GLU A 513 17.11 -6.21 -0.13
C GLU A 513 17.61 -7.60 0.29
N ARG A 514 18.82 -7.97 -0.11
CA ARG A 514 19.43 -9.25 0.25
C ARG A 514 19.78 -9.32 1.74
N ILE A 515 20.31 -8.24 2.31
CA ILE A 515 20.87 -8.17 3.65
C ILE A 515 19.82 -7.82 4.71
N LEU A 516 19.16 -6.67 4.59
CA LEU A 516 18.51 -6.07 5.76
C LEU A 516 17.29 -6.83 6.29
N PRO A 517 16.44 -7.49 5.48
CA PRO A 517 15.39 -8.36 6.00
C PRO A 517 15.90 -9.50 6.90
N ARG A 518 17.16 -9.93 6.72
CA ARG A 518 17.77 -11.10 7.40
C ARG A 518 18.76 -10.77 8.52
N TYR A 519 19.35 -9.57 8.50
CA TYR A 519 20.42 -9.19 9.42
C TYR A 519 20.14 -7.91 10.24
N SER A 520 19.12 -7.11 9.88
CA SER A 520 18.78 -5.89 10.62
C SER A 520 18.02 -6.18 11.93
N GLY A 521 17.83 -5.14 12.74
CA GLY A 521 17.06 -5.14 13.99
C GLY A 521 15.56 -4.88 13.82
N ILE A 522 14.93 -5.29 12.72
CA ILE A 522 13.46 -5.31 12.65
C ILE A 522 12.88 -6.47 13.48
N PRO A 523 11.66 -6.34 14.04
CA PRO A 523 11.02 -7.42 14.79
C PRO A 523 10.87 -8.70 13.96
N TYR A 524 11.00 -9.86 14.61
CA TYR A 524 10.89 -11.20 14.01
C TYR A 524 11.95 -11.54 12.94
N THR A 525 13.06 -10.80 12.90
CA THR A 525 14.30 -11.23 12.22
C THR A 525 15.23 -11.91 13.22
N THR A 526 15.64 -13.15 12.91
CA THR A 526 16.53 -13.97 13.74
C THR A 526 17.90 -13.31 13.88
N LEU A 527 18.45 -13.29 15.10
CA LEU A 527 19.83 -12.86 15.33
C LEU A 527 20.83 -13.91 14.78
N LYS A 528 21.48 -13.58 13.64
CA LYS A 528 22.43 -14.48 12.93
C LYS A 528 23.82 -14.46 13.55
N ALA A 529 24.68 -15.44 13.27
CA ALA A 529 25.96 -15.56 13.95
C ALA A 529 26.86 -14.31 13.73
N PRO A 530 27.71 -13.92 14.72
CA PRO A 530 28.47 -12.66 14.63
C PRO A 530 29.36 -12.54 13.40
N GLN A 531 29.87 -13.66 12.88
CA GLN A 531 30.70 -13.66 11.66
C GLN A 531 29.88 -13.40 10.39
N GLU A 532 28.62 -13.85 10.33
CA GLU A 532 27.72 -13.57 9.22
C GLU A 532 27.33 -12.08 9.22
N ILE A 533 26.94 -11.54 10.38
CA ILE A 533 26.65 -10.11 10.53
C ILE A 533 27.88 -9.27 10.16
N ARG A 534 29.11 -9.66 10.55
CA ARG A 534 30.34 -8.99 10.11
C ARG A 534 30.51 -8.96 8.59
N ARG A 535 30.25 -10.09 7.89
CA ARG A 535 30.33 -10.16 6.43
C ARG A 535 29.28 -9.26 5.76
N ALA A 536 28.04 -9.29 6.24
CA ALA A 536 26.97 -8.43 5.75
C ALA A 536 27.28 -6.94 5.98
N GLN A 537 27.74 -6.58 7.18
CA GLN A 537 28.15 -5.21 7.53
C GLN A 537 29.28 -4.71 6.63
N ALA A 538 30.31 -5.53 6.37
CA ALA A 538 31.44 -5.15 5.52
C ALA A 538 31.04 -4.81 4.07
N VAL A 539 30.02 -5.49 3.52
CA VAL A 539 29.43 -5.13 2.22
C VAL A 539 28.81 -3.73 2.27
N LEU A 540 27.95 -3.47 3.27
CA LEU A 540 27.26 -2.18 3.41
C LEU A 540 28.24 -1.02 3.66
N ALA A 541 29.27 -1.23 4.49
CA ALA A 541 30.31 -0.24 4.74
C ALA A 541 31.09 0.12 3.47
N LYS A 542 31.47 -0.88 2.66
CA LYS A 542 32.12 -0.65 1.36
C LYS A 542 31.21 0.10 0.38
N GLN A 543 29.92 -0.24 0.33
CA GLN A 543 28.95 0.49 -0.49
C GLN A 543 28.79 1.94 -0.01
N TYR A 544 28.77 2.18 1.31
CA TYR A 544 28.68 3.51 1.90
C TYR A 544 29.86 4.41 1.48
N GLU A 545 31.09 3.92 1.60
CA GLU A 545 32.29 4.64 1.16
C GLU A 545 32.27 4.94 -0.35
N PHE A 546 31.87 3.96 -1.16
CA PHE A 546 31.78 4.10 -2.60
C PHE A 546 30.73 5.16 -3.02
N ILE A 547 29.51 5.07 -2.50
CA ILE A 547 28.40 5.97 -2.82
C ILE A 547 28.65 7.39 -2.29
N THR A 548 29.17 7.55 -1.07
CA THR A 548 29.48 8.89 -0.54
C THR A 548 30.68 9.54 -1.24
N GLY A 549 31.70 8.76 -1.61
CA GLY A 549 32.80 9.24 -2.45
C GLY A 549 32.32 9.65 -3.85
N MET A 550 31.38 8.92 -4.43
CA MET A 550 30.74 9.25 -5.71
C MET A 550 29.90 10.51 -5.62
N ALA A 551 29.05 10.65 -4.59
CA ALA A 551 28.22 11.84 -4.37
C ALA A 551 29.07 13.12 -4.29
N LYS A 552 30.20 13.08 -3.56
CA LYS A 552 31.14 14.21 -3.44
C LYS A 552 31.81 14.64 -4.76
N ARG A 553 31.90 13.74 -5.75
CA ARG A 553 32.51 14.02 -7.07
C ARG A 553 31.47 14.28 -8.16
N MET A 554 30.18 14.13 -7.86
CA MET A 554 29.11 14.25 -8.84
C MET A 554 28.81 15.72 -9.14
N GLN A 555 28.99 16.12 -10.40
CA GLN A 555 28.69 17.48 -10.86
C GLN A 555 27.19 17.74 -11.03
N GLU A 556 26.40 16.73 -11.43
CA GLU A 556 24.95 16.87 -11.52
C GLU A 556 24.34 16.87 -10.11
N LYS A 557 24.05 18.07 -9.57
CA LYS A 557 23.51 18.30 -8.22
C LYS A 557 22.39 17.33 -7.84
N ARG A 558 21.41 17.11 -8.74
CA ARG A 558 20.31 16.14 -8.59
C ARG A 558 20.80 14.72 -8.26
N ILE A 559 21.76 14.21 -9.03
CA ILE A 559 22.32 12.87 -8.80
C ILE A 559 23.14 12.87 -7.50
N ALA A 560 23.88 13.95 -7.21
CA ALA A 560 24.65 14.07 -5.97
C ALA A 560 23.76 13.99 -4.71
N GLU A 561 22.60 14.67 -4.71
CA GLU A 561 21.60 14.65 -3.64
C GLU A 561 20.97 13.25 -3.47
N ASN A 562 20.58 12.61 -4.58
CA ASN A 562 19.99 11.26 -4.52
C ASN A 562 20.99 10.19 -4.07
N LEU A 563 22.27 10.32 -4.45
CA LEU A 563 23.37 9.50 -3.92
C LEU A 563 23.66 9.82 -2.45
N HIS A 564 23.56 11.07 -2.01
CA HIS A 564 23.72 11.44 -0.60
C HIS A 564 22.70 10.70 0.27
N ARG A 565 21.41 10.76 -0.07
CA ARG A 565 20.34 10.06 0.67
C ARG A 565 20.50 8.54 0.66
N LEU A 566 20.94 7.95 -0.47
CA LEU A 566 21.28 6.53 -0.53
C LEU A 566 22.47 6.18 0.38
N GLY A 567 23.44 7.09 0.50
CA GLY A 567 24.54 7.02 1.48
C GLY A 567 24.03 7.08 2.93
N LEU A 568 23.04 7.93 3.24
CA LEU A 568 22.44 7.98 4.58
C LEU A 568 21.76 6.66 4.95
N MET A 569 21.01 6.06 4.02
CA MET A 569 20.43 4.71 4.19
C MET A 569 21.52 3.68 4.49
N LEU A 570 22.57 3.62 3.66
CA LEU A 570 23.71 2.71 3.86
C LEU A 570 24.42 2.92 5.21
N ARG A 571 24.54 4.17 5.68
CA ARG A 571 25.13 4.47 6.99
C ARG A 571 24.27 3.98 8.15
N TYR A 572 22.95 4.16 8.09
CA TYR A 572 22.07 3.58 9.09
C TYR A 572 22.17 2.05 9.07
N ALA A 573 22.15 1.44 7.88
CA ALA A 573 22.26 0.00 7.70
C ALA A 573 23.55 -0.59 8.33
N ASP A 574 24.71 0.06 8.15
CA ASP A 574 25.97 -0.28 8.82
C ASP A 574 25.88 -0.17 10.35
N LEU A 575 25.38 0.96 10.87
CA LEU A 575 25.25 1.19 12.32
C LEU A 575 24.28 0.21 13.00
N ASP A 576 23.17 -0.14 12.33
CA ASP A 576 22.22 -1.13 12.85
C ASP A 576 22.85 -2.53 12.89
N LEU A 577 23.56 -2.96 11.84
CA LEU A 577 24.26 -4.25 11.85
C LEU A 577 25.43 -4.28 12.85
N ARG A 578 26.11 -3.16 13.09
CA ARG A 578 27.10 -3.02 14.17
C ARG A 578 26.46 -3.32 15.53
N ILE A 579 25.29 -2.77 15.80
CA ILE A 579 24.55 -3.01 17.05
C ILE A 579 24.04 -4.46 17.11
N ARG A 580 23.45 -5.00 16.04
CA ARG A 580 23.01 -6.41 15.97
C ARG A 580 24.15 -7.38 16.28
N ARG A 581 25.35 -7.12 15.75
CA ARG A 581 26.55 -7.89 16.08
C ARG A 581 26.87 -7.84 17.58
N LEU A 582 26.77 -6.66 18.19
CA LEU A 582 27.07 -6.44 19.60
C LEU A 582 26.01 -7.01 20.56
N GLN A 583 24.76 -7.25 20.13
CA GLN A 583 23.75 -7.91 20.97
C GLN A 583 24.19 -9.31 21.46
N HIS A 584 25.09 -9.99 20.74
CA HIS A 584 25.69 -11.25 21.18
C HIS A 584 26.58 -11.15 22.43
N THR A 585 27.04 -9.96 22.80
CA THR A 585 27.81 -9.78 24.06
C THR A 585 26.90 -9.71 25.29
N GLY A 586 25.57 -9.66 25.09
CA GLY A 586 24.60 -9.34 26.14
C GLY A 586 24.62 -7.88 26.60
N ASN A 587 25.53 -7.05 26.07
CA ASN A 587 25.70 -5.65 26.48
C ASN A 587 26.13 -4.78 25.30
N VAL A 588 25.16 -4.12 24.65
CA VAL A 588 25.40 -3.10 23.63
C VAL A 588 25.84 -1.79 24.30
N PRO A 589 27.05 -1.28 24.04
CA PRO A 589 27.52 -0.04 24.67
C PRO A 589 26.65 1.17 24.31
N ASP A 590 26.30 1.99 25.30
CA ASP A 590 25.48 3.19 25.11
C ASP A 590 26.04 4.18 24.10
N GLN A 591 27.37 4.22 23.91
CA GLN A 591 28.01 5.05 22.90
C GLN A 591 27.58 4.67 21.47
N GLU A 592 27.35 3.38 21.19
CA GLU A 592 26.89 2.91 19.88
C GLU A 592 25.48 3.42 19.57
N ILE A 593 24.60 3.36 20.57
CA ILE A 593 23.21 3.80 20.41
C ILE A 593 23.15 5.34 20.33
N LYS A 594 23.96 6.06 21.13
CA LYS A 594 24.09 7.53 21.04
C LYS A 594 24.64 7.99 19.68
N MET A 595 25.62 7.28 19.13
CA MET A 595 26.14 7.54 17.78
C MET A 595 25.05 7.34 16.73
N LEU A 596 24.23 6.29 16.87
CA LEU A 596 23.08 6.05 16.00
C LEU A 596 22.05 7.18 16.10
N THR A 597 21.59 7.53 17.30
CA THR A 597 20.56 8.56 17.49
C THR A 597 21.02 9.92 17.02
N GLY A 598 22.25 10.33 17.33
CA GLY A 598 22.83 11.59 16.88
C GLY A 598 22.95 11.66 15.35
N PHE A 599 23.24 10.54 14.69
CA PHE A 599 23.23 10.47 13.23
C PHE A 599 21.81 10.65 12.65
N LEU A 600 20.79 9.97 13.20
CA LEU A 600 19.41 10.14 12.74
C LEU A 600 18.91 11.57 12.98
N GLU A 601 19.22 12.17 14.14
CA GLU A 601 18.89 13.55 14.50
C GLU A 601 19.52 14.58 13.55
N ALA A 602 20.79 14.41 13.18
CA ALA A 602 21.49 15.30 12.25
C ALA A 602 20.88 15.33 10.84
N HIS A 603 20.19 14.26 10.43
CA HIS A 603 19.64 14.08 9.09
C HIS A 603 18.10 13.97 9.05
N ALA A 604 17.41 14.42 10.12
CA ALA A 604 15.95 14.31 10.27
C ALA A 604 15.10 15.01 9.19
N HIS A 605 15.69 15.93 8.44
CA HIS A 605 15.01 16.76 7.43
C HIS A 605 15.19 16.25 5.99
N GLU A 606 15.93 15.15 5.80
CA GLU A 606 16.28 14.63 4.46
C GLU A 606 15.21 13.74 3.82
N GLY A 607 14.08 13.50 4.50
CA GLY A 607 13.04 12.55 4.08
C GLY A 607 13.44 11.08 4.22
N VAL A 608 14.54 10.80 4.92
CA VAL A 608 15.12 9.46 5.11
C VAL A 608 14.76 8.87 6.47
N PHE A 609 14.63 9.69 7.53
CA PHE A 609 14.47 9.22 8.91
C PHE A 609 13.39 9.96 9.70
N ILE A 610 12.57 9.21 10.44
CA ILE A 610 11.66 9.77 11.45
C ILE A 610 12.31 9.73 12.82
N VAL A 611 12.63 10.91 13.34
CA VAL A 611 13.25 11.08 14.64
C VAL A 611 12.20 11.21 15.75
N ARG A 612 12.27 10.33 16.76
CA ARG A 612 11.41 10.36 17.96
C ARG A 612 12.10 11.10 19.12
N LYS A 613 11.84 12.40 19.27
CA LYS A 613 12.27 13.16 20.47
C LYS A 613 11.49 12.75 21.74
N ASP A 614 10.26 12.27 21.55
CA ASP A 614 9.25 11.98 22.57
C ASP A 614 9.46 10.64 23.31
N ASN A 615 10.23 9.70 22.74
CA ASN A 615 10.28 8.33 23.26
C ASN A 615 11.67 7.68 23.24
N PHE A 616 12.68 8.47 23.63
CA PHE A 616 14.09 8.07 23.59
C PHE A 616 14.41 6.84 24.44
N LYS A 617 13.81 6.67 25.63
CA LYS A 617 14.07 5.50 26.50
C LYS A 617 13.59 4.19 25.85
N THR A 618 12.41 4.17 25.26
CA THR A 618 11.91 3.02 24.47
C THR A 618 12.63 2.88 23.13
N PHE A 619 13.25 3.96 22.63
CA PHE A 619 14.19 3.85 21.51
C PHE A 619 15.41 3.03 21.90
N LEU A 620 16.10 3.42 22.98
CA LEU A 620 17.30 2.72 23.48
C LEU A 620 17.03 1.26 23.85
N SER A 621 15.89 0.96 24.50
CA SER A 621 15.61 -0.38 25.04
C SER A 621 15.59 -1.47 23.96
N GLN A 622 15.07 -1.17 22.76
CA GLN A 622 15.00 -2.12 21.64
C GLN A 622 16.37 -2.45 21.04
N TYR A 623 17.40 -1.65 21.28
CA TYR A 623 18.77 -1.95 20.86
C TYR A 623 19.53 -2.74 21.93
N ARG A 624 19.09 -2.70 23.20
CA ARG A 624 19.73 -3.38 24.33
C ARG A 624 19.29 -4.83 24.54
N SER A 625 18.19 -5.27 23.92
CA SER A 625 17.71 -6.67 23.94
C SER A 625 17.86 -7.31 22.55
N PRO A 626 18.23 -8.61 22.46
CA PRO A 626 18.50 -9.32 21.20
C PRO A 626 17.28 -9.52 20.29
#